data_AF-A0A8T3MH78-F1
#
_entry.id   AF-A0A8T3MH78-F1
#
_cell.length_a   1.000
_cell.length_b   1.000
_cell.length_c   1.000
_cell.angle_alpha   90.00
_cell.angle_beta   90.00
_cell.angle_gamma   90.00
#
_symmetry.space_group_name_H-M   'P 1'
#
loop_
_entity.id
_entity.type
_entity.pdbx_description
1 polymer ?
#
loop_
_entity_poly.entity_id
_entity_poly.type
_entity_poly.pdbx_seq_one_letter_code
_entity_poly.pdbx_strand_id
1 'polypeptide(L)'
;ALAVHHRPASPLEQALVDAFRGQGSIEATGLRLTTADRSFGAGLAGAVERGELRPPVTIRLRGAAGQSFGAFLPHGVDVRLEGQANDYVAKGLSGGLVVVAPERDLAPQTGATVVAGNTCLYGATSGRVHLVGRAGMRFAVRNSGAVAVVEGVGPHACEYMTGGTVAVVGPVGANFGAGMTGGRAYVHDPDGRAVPAINTASVAAIRLAAALDQRPDGAERLAELRLLLERHAAVGSATAAALLEDGRLADDTWLIEPLPAPPAATSMPVAPPVRAAVQAGESAAIR
;
A
#
# COMPACT_ATOMS: atom_id res chain seq x y z
N ALA A 1 -8.47 -37.41 -19.71
CA ALA A 1 -8.49 -36.04 -19.18
C ALA A 1 -7.20 -35.81 -18.41
N LEU A 2 -6.42 -34.77 -18.73
CA LEU A 2 -5.22 -34.40 -17.96
C LEU A 2 -5.67 -33.76 -16.64
N ALA A 3 -5.51 -34.48 -15.54
CA ALA A 3 -5.75 -33.93 -14.21
C ALA A 3 -4.59 -32.98 -13.87
N VAL A 4 -4.82 -31.67 -13.93
CA VAL A 4 -3.86 -30.68 -13.45
C VAL A 4 -4.03 -30.57 -11.94
N HIS A 5 -3.09 -31.13 -11.19
CA HIS A 5 -3.03 -30.95 -9.74
C HIS A 5 -2.47 -29.57 -9.44
N HIS A 6 -3.35 -28.62 -9.10
CA HIS A 6 -2.94 -27.32 -8.59
C HIS A 6 -2.44 -27.46 -7.15
N ARG A 7 -1.13 -27.28 -6.93
CA ARG A 7 -0.59 -27.12 -5.58
C ARG A 7 -1.03 -25.76 -5.02
N PRO A 8 -1.33 -25.66 -3.71
CA PRO A 8 -1.64 -24.38 -3.09
C PRO A 8 -0.46 -23.41 -3.22
N ALA A 9 -0.76 -22.12 -3.29
CA ALA A 9 0.25 -21.07 -3.44
C ALA A 9 1.19 -20.96 -2.20
N SER A 10 0.68 -21.29 -1.02
CA SER A 10 1.44 -21.57 0.20
C SER A 10 0.83 -22.78 0.91
N PRO A 11 1.56 -23.91 1.04
CA PRO A 11 1.13 -25.05 1.84
C PRO A 11 0.93 -24.69 3.32
N LEU A 12 1.74 -23.77 3.85
CA LEU A 12 1.61 -23.27 5.22
C LEU A 12 0.29 -22.56 5.42
N GLU A 13 -0.09 -21.67 4.51
CA GLU A 13 -1.38 -20.96 4.59
C GLU A 13 -2.56 -21.93 4.60
N GLN A 14 -2.54 -22.94 3.73
CA GLN A 14 -3.58 -23.97 3.71
C GLN A 14 -3.66 -24.72 5.04
N ALA A 15 -2.51 -25.13 5.59
CA ALA A 15 -2.45 -25.80 6.89
C ALA A 15 -3.01 -24.93 8.03
N LEU A 16 -2.77 -23.61 8.01
CA LEU A 16 -3.34 -22.69 8.99
C LEU A 16 -4.86 -22.60 8.88
N VAL A 17 -5.39 -22.47 7.66
CA VAL A 17 -6.84 -22.43 7.44
C VAL A 17 -7.50 -23.71 7.95
N ASP A 18 -6.93 -24.88 7.64
CA ASP A 18 -7.48 -26.15 8.09
C ASP A 18 -7.37 -26.34 9.62
N ALA A 19 -6.25 -25.94 10.21
CA ALA A 19 -6.03 -26.05 11.66
C ALA A 19 -6.98 -25.17 12.47
N PHE A 20 -7.27 -23.95 11.99
CA PHE A 20 -8.08 -22.97 12.71
C PHE A 20 -9.53 -22.87 12.22
N ARG A 21 -9.97 -23.77 11.34
CA ARG A 21 -11.34 -23.76 10.80
C ARG A 21 -12.38 -23.82 11.92
N GLY A 22 -13.34 -22.89 11.88
CA GLY A 22 -14.45 -22.79 12.83
C GLY A 22 -14.05 -22.28 14.22
N GLN A 23 -12.78 -21.94 14.44
CA GLN A 23 -12.32 -21.38 15.70
C GLN A 23 -12.67 -19.88 15.81
N GLY A 24 -12.57 -19.36 17.04
CA GLY A 24 -12.74 -17.94 17.35
C GLY A 24 -11.48 -17.13 17.06
N SER A 25 -11.05 -16.30 18.02
CA SER A 25 -9.80 -15.53 17.91
C SER A 25 -8.60 -16.45 17.65
N ILE A 26 -7.78 -16.12 16.64
CA ILE A 26 -6.61 -16.90 16.23
C ILE A 26 -5.34 -16.10 16.46
N GLU A 27 -4.36 -16.70 17.13
CA GLU A 27 -2.97 -16.24 17.13
C GLU A 27 -2.04 -17.40 16.78
N ALA A 28 -1.21 -17.22 15.75
CA ALA A 28 -0.22 -18.21 15.34
C ALA A 28 1.17 -17.57 15.23
N THR A 29 2.17 -18.24 15.79
CA THR A 29 3.56 -17.75 15.87
C THR A 29 4.55 -18.89 15.60
N GLY A 30 5.84 -18.58 15.51
CA GLY A 30 6.89 -19.59 15.26
C GLY A 30 6.88 -20.17 13.84
N LEU A 31 6.13 -19.55 12.94
CA LEU A 31 5.98 -19.97 11.56
C LEU A 31 7.05 -19.37 10.67
N ARG A 32 7.46 -20.08 9.61
CA ARG A 32 8.48 -19.62 8.67
C ARG A 32 7.96 -19.63 7.24
N LEU A 33 8.26 -18.56 6.50
CA LEU A 33 8.03 -18.46 5.07
C LEU A 33 9.33 -18.60 4.30
N THR A 34 9.19 -19.13 3.10
CA THR A 34 10.21 -19.10 2.04
C THR A 34 9.65 -18.38 0.82
N THR A 35 10.52 -18.01 -0.11
CA THR A 35 10.09 -17.31 -1.34
C THR A 35 9.16 -18.16 -2.22
N ALA A 36 9.06 -19.48 -1.95
CA ALA A 36 8.10 -20.37 -2.57
C ALA A 36 6.66 -20.15 -2.07
N ASP A 37 6.48 -19.62 -0.85
CA ASP A 37 5.18 -19.26 -0.28
C ASP A 37 4.69 -17.94 -0.90
N ARG A 38 3.93 -18.06 -1.97
CA ARG A 38 3.38 -16.92 -2.72
C ARG A 38 1.95 -16.65 -2.28
N SER A 39 1.56 -15.39 -2.35
CA SER A 39 0.21 -14.92 -2.03
C SER A 39 -0.26 -15.27 -0.62
N PHE A 40 0.67 -15.52 0.32
CA PHE A 40 0.30 -15.74 1.73
C PHE A 40 -0.50 -14.54 2.23
N GLY A 41 -1.72 -14.77 2.69
CA GLY A 41 -2.73 -13.78 3.02
C GLY A 41 -3.99 -13.91 2.15
N ALA A 42 -3.87 -14.30 0.89
CA ALA A 42 -5.02 -14.42 -0.01
C ALA A 42 -5.92 -15.62 0.35
N GLY A 43 -5.32 -16.74 0.77
CA GLY A 43 -6.06 -17.89 1.29
C GLY A 43 -6.74 -17.58 2.61
N LEU A 44 -6.07 -16.84 3.51
CA LEU A 44 -6.66 -16.34 4.76
C LEU A 44 -7.87 -15.44 4.47
N ALA A 45 -7.74 -14.49 3.53
CA ALA A 45 -8.81 -13.60 3.12
C ALA A 45 -10.02 -14.39 2.59
N GLY A 46 -9.79 -15.35 1.69
CA GLY A 46 -10.86 -16.21 1.17
C GLY A 46 -11.51 -17.07 2.26
N ALA A 47 -10.74 -17.56 3.23
CA ALA A 47 -11.27 -18.35 4.34
C ALA A 47 -12.13 -17.52 5.30
N VAL A 48 -11.77 -16.25 5.54
CA VAL A 48 -12.63 -15.31 6.28
C VAL A 48 -13.93 -15.05 5.53
N GLU A 49 -13.86 -14.79 4.22
CA GLU A 49 -15.05 -14.53 3.38
C GLU A 49 -16.02 -15.73 3.37
N ARG A 50 -15.49 -16.96 3.35
CA ARG A 50 -16.31 -18.19 3.42
C ARG A 50 -16.80 -18.54 4.83
N GLY A 51 -16.42 -17.76 5.85
CA GLY A 51 -16.76 -18.02 7.25
C GLY A 51 -16.02 -19.22 7.87
N GLU A 52 -14.94 -19.69 7.23
CA GLU A 52 -14.07 -20.75 7.74
C GLU A 52 -13.17 -20.26 8.87
N LEU A 53 -12.68 -19.03 8.76
CA LEU A 53 -11.94 -18.33 9.82
C LEU A 53 -12.74 -17.15 10.33
N ARG A 54 -12.68 -16.89 11.64
CA ARG A 54 -13.40 -15.78 12.28
C ARG A 54 -12.40 -14.79 12.86
N PRO A 55 -12.34 -13.55 12.34
CA PRO A 55 -11.53 -12.50 12.95
C PRO A 55 -11.87 -12.31 14.45
N PRO A 56 -10.90 -11.91 15.29
CA PRO A 56 -9.55 -11.47 14.91
C PRO A 56 -8.59 -12.64 14.60
N VAL A 57 -7.74 -12.45 13.60
CA VAL A 57 -6.69 -13.40 13.20
C VAL A 57 -5.34 -12.69 13.19
N THR A 58 -4.37 -13.16 13.97
CA THR A 58 -3.01 -12.63 13.98
C THR A 58 -2.00 -13.71 13.67
N ILE A 59 -1.22 -13.53 12.60
CA ILE A 59 -0.20 -14.49 12.17
C ILE A 59 1.18 -13.80 12.19
N ARG A 60 2.13 -14.40 12.94
CA ARG A 60 3.51 -13.93 13.07
C ARG A 60 4.47 -14.92 12.42
N LEU A 61 5.23 -14.43 11.46
CA LEU A 61 6.06 -15.21 10.54
C LEU A 61 7.50 -14.72 10.59
N ARG A 62 8.42 -15.59 10.21
CA ARG A 62 9.85 -15.28 10.00
C ARG A 62 10.30 -15.70 8.61
N GLY A 63 11.37 -15.10 8.10
CA GLY A 63 12.04 -15.50 6.87
C GLY A 63 11.71 -14.63 5.65
N ALA A 64 11.65 -15.23 4.46
CA ALA A 64 11.50 -14.49 3.22
C ALA A 64 10.18 -14.86 2.54
N ALA A 65 9.24 -13.94 2.38
CA ALA A 65 7.98 -14.20 1.71
C ALA A 65 8.11 -14.11 0.18
N GLY A 66 7.36 -14.95 -0.53
CA GLY A 66 7.19 -14.85 -1.98
C GLY A 66 6.39 -13.60 -2.39
N GLN A 67 6.08 -13.52 -3.68
CA GLN A 67 5.27 -12.43 -4.22
C GLN A 67 3.88 -12.37 -3.58
N SER A 68 3.30 -11.17 -3.48
CA SER A 68 1.93 -10.92 -3.00
C SER A 68 1.69 -11.27 -1.53
N PHE A 69 2.70 -11.14 -0.66
CA PHE A 69 2.53 -11.27 0.79
C PHE A 69 1.48 -10.28 1.33
N GLY A 70 0.52 -10.75 2.12
CA GLY A 70 -0.57 -9.96 2.68
C GLY A 70 -1.61 -9.48 1.67
N ALA A 71 -1.72 -10.13 0.50
CA ALA A 71 -2.69 -9.73 -0.52
C ALA A 71 -4.14 -9.89 -0.03
N PHE A 72 -4.98 -8.90 -0.36
CA PHE A 72 -6.43 -8.88 -0.13
C PHE A 72 -6.89 -9.02 1.33
N LEU A 73 -6.00 -8.85 2.31
CA LEU A 73 -6.35 -9.09 3.71
C LEU A 73 -7.53 -8.20 4.17
N PRO A 74 -8.60 -8.81 4.70
CA PRO A 74 -9.77 -8.10 5.16
C PRO A 74 -9.54 -7.53 6.57
N HIS A 75 -10.47 -6.68 7.00
CA HIS A 75 -10.49 -6.16 8.36
C HIS A 75 -10.44 -7.27 9.42
N GLY A 76 -9.61 -7.06 10.45
CA GLY A 76 -9.43 -8.00 11.56
C GLY A 76 -8.44 -9.15 11.28
N VAL A 77 -7.73 -9.11 10.15
CA VAL A 77 -6.62 -10.03 9.86
C VAL A 77 -5.29 -9.27 9.84
N ASP A 78 -4.40 -9.67 10.73
CA ASP A 78 -3.07 -9.09 10.92
C ASP A 78 -2.01 -10.13 10.54
N VAL A 79 -1.15 -9.80 9.56
CA VAL A 79 0.03 -10.61 9.25
C VAL A 79 1.29 -9.81 9.48
N ARG A 80 2.25 -10.42 10.18
CA ARG A 80 3.52 -9.77 10.54
C ARG A 80 4.66 -10.68 10.12
N LEU A 81 5.59 -10.16 9.34
CA LEU A 81 6.78 -10.85 8.87
C LEU A 81 8.03 -10.19 9.46
N GLU A 82 8.80 -10.97 10.21
CA GLU A 82 10.18 -10.64 10.55
C GLU A 82 11.11 -11.25 9.48
N GLY A 83 11.58 -10.41 8.57
CA GLY A 83 12.43 -10.73 7.44
C GLY A 83 12.15 -9.82 6.24
N GLN A 84 11.94 -10.40 5.06
CA GLN A 84 11.79 -9.65 3.80
C GLN A 84 10.69 -10.24 2.93
N ALA A 85 10.06 -9.43 2.09
CA ALA A 85 9.05 -9.87 1.14
C ALA A 85 9.38 -9.41 -0.28
N ASN A 86 9.02 -10.22 -1.28
CA ASN A 86 9.16 -9.87 -2.69
C ASN A 86 8.07 -8.84 -3.12
N ASP A 87 7.89 -8.68 -4.43
CA ASP A 87 6.93 -7.72 -5.01
C ASP A 87 5.49 -7.95 -4.53
N TYR A 88 4.68 -6.90 -4.66
CA TYR A 88 3.23 -6.90 -4.45
C TYR A 88 2.77 -7.09 -3.00
N VAL A 89 3.61 -6.74 -2.02
CA VAL A 89 3.19 -6.73 -0.60
C VAL A 89 1.90 -5.93 -0.44
N ALA A 90 0.91 -6.51 0.23
CA ALA A 90 -0.39 -5.90 0.47
C ALA A 90 -1.15 -5.49 -0.81
N LYS A 91 -0.95 -6.21 -1.93
CA LYS A 91 -1.75 -6.02 -3.15
C LYS A 91 -3.24 -6.10 -2.83
N GLY A 92 -3.99 -5.08 -3.23
CA GLY A 92 -5.43 -5.00 -3.04
C GLY A 92 -5.86 -5.11 -1.57
N LEU A 93 -5.07 -4.58 -0.63
CA LEU A 93 -5.40 -4.60 0.80
C LEU A 93 -6.81 -4.05 1.06
N SER A 94 -7.58 -4.76 1.90
CA SER A 94 -9.03 -4.57 2.10
C SER A 94 -9.41 -4.45 3.58
N GLY A 95 -8.53 -3.87 4.39
CA GLY A 95 -8.81 -3.54 5.79
C GLY A 95 -7.89 -4.19 6.82
N GLY A 96 -7.11 -5.19 6.42
CA GLY A 96 -6.16 -5.88 7.31
C GLY A 96 -4.92 -5.05 7.66
N LEU A 97 -4.05 -5.63 8.48
CA LEU A 97 -2.73 -5.09 8.82
C LEU A 97 -1.62 -5.96 8.24
N VAL A 98 -0.67 -5.34 7.54
CA VAL A 98 0.57 -5.98 7.09
C VAL A 98 1.76 -5.29 7.73
N VAL A 99 2.62 -6.04 8.42
CA VAL A 99 3.90 -5.54 8.92
C VAL A 99 5.02 -6.36 8.31
N VAL A 100 6.03 -5.70 7.77
CA VAL A 100 7.32 -6.33 7.40
C VAL A 100 8.43 -5.55 8.08
N ALA A 101 9.23 -6.25 8.89
CA ALA A 101 10.37 -5.68 9.58
C ALA A 101 11.57 -6.61 9.40
N PRO A 102 12.82 -6.12 9.36
CA PRO A 102 13.99 -6.96 9.19
C PRO A 102 14.13 -7.93 10.37
N GLU A 103 14.87 -9.02 10.15
CA GLU A 103 15.28 -9.90 11.24
C GLU A 103 16.05 -9.10 12.30
N ARG A 104 15.85 -9.43 13.58
CA ARG A 104 16.41 -8.68 14.72
C ARG A 104 17.92 -8.44 14.62
N ASP A 105 18.66 -9.38 14.04
CA ASP A 105 20.11 -9.29 13.88
C ASP A 105 20.54 -8.24 12.84
N LEU A 106 19.62 -7.85 11.95
CA LEU A 106 19.78 -6.81 10.93
C LEU A 106 19.11 -5.49 11.32
N ALA A 107 18.48 -5.42 12.49
CA ALA A 107 17.80 -4.24 13.00
C ALA A 107 18.68 -2.96 13.12
N PRO A 108 19.99 -3.02 13.39
CA PRO A 108 20.83 -1.81 13.44
C PRO A 108 20.95 -1.05 12.11
N GLN A 109 20.48 -1.62 10.99
CA GLN A 109 20.59 -1.04 9.64
C GLN A 109 19.24 -0.70 9.00
N THR A 110 18.13 -0.68 9.77
CA THR A 110 16.75 -0.68 9.22
C THR A 110 16.48 0.38 8.15
N GLY A 111 16.97 1.62 8.34
CA GLY A 111 16.73 2.72 7.39
C GLY A 111 17.38 2.55 6.01
N ALA A 112 18.31 1.60 5.85
CA ALA A 112 18.94 1.26 4.57
C ALA A 112 18.45 -0.09 4.00
N THR A 113 17.93 -0.98 4.85
CA THR A 113 17.54 -2.34 4.47
C THR A 113 16.30 -2.33 3.58
N VAL A 114 16.39 -2.96 2.41
CA VAL A 114 15.21 -3.24 1.59
C VAL A 114 14.43 -4.41 2.20
N VAL A 115 13.18 -4.18 2.58
CA VAL A 115 12.30 -5.18 3.21
C VAL A 115 11.15 -5.62 2.33
N ALA A 116 10.83 -4.85 1.29
CA ALA A 116 9.77 -5.16 0.35
C ALA A 116 10.17 -4.84 -1.09
N GLY A 117 9.67 -5.65 -2.04
CA GLY A 117 9.87 -5.43 -3.47
C GLY A 117 9.04 -4.27 -4.04
N ASN A 118 8.74 -4.37 -5.32
CA ASN A 118 8.03 -3.35 -6.09
C ASN A 118 6.51 -3.47 -5.92
N THR A 119 5.80 -2.41 -6.30
CA THR A 119 4.35 -2.41 -6.50
C THR A 119 3.56 -2.86 -5.26
N CYS A 120 4.10 -2.54 -4.07
CA CYS A 120 3.40 -2.75 -2.81
C CYS A 120 2.12 -1.89 -2.79
N LEU A 121 1.08 -2.38 -2.11
CA LEU A 121 -0.22 -1.71 -1.98
C LEU A 121 -0.96 -1.46 -3.30
N TYR A 122 -0.64 -2.21 -4.36
CA TYR A 122 -1.29 -2.02 -5.64
C TYR A 122 -2.81 -2.13 -5.53
N GLY A 123 -3.51 -1.03 -5.80
CA GLY A 123 -4.97 -1.00 -5.80
C GLY A 123 -5.62 -1.19 -4.43
N ALA A 124 -4.88 -0.99 -3.33
CA ALA A 124 -5.42 -1.12 -1.99
C ALA A 124 -6.54 -0.12 -1.71
N THR A 125 -7.58 -0.55 -1.01
CA THR A 125 -8.78 0.27 -0.75
C THR A 125 -8.93 0.66 0.72
N SER A 126 -8.37 -0.13 1.62
CA SER A 126 -8.32 0.17 3.06
C SER A 126 -7.27 -0.71 3.76
N GLY A 127 -7.09 -0.51 5.06
CA GLY A 127 -6.13 -1.27 5.87
C GLY A 127 -4.84 -0.51 6.12
N ARG A 128 -3.88 -1.17 6.79
CA ARG A 128 -2.65 -0.56 7.27
C ARG A 128 -1.43 -1.36 6.85
N VAL A 129 -0.36 -0.67 6.45
CA VAL A 129 0.95 -1.27 6.16
C VAL A 129 2.05 -0.55 6.93
N HIS A 130 2.93 -1.33 7.55
CA HIS A 130 4.17 -0.82 8.14
C HIS A 130 5.35 -1.61 7.58
N LEU A 131 6.22 -0.94 6.85
CA LEU A 131 7.47 -1.51 6.34
C LEU A 131 8.64 -0.86 7.09
N VAL A 132 9.22 -1.57 8.06
CA VAL A 132 10.36 -1.09 8.85
C VAL A 132 11.63 -1.24 8.01
N GLY A 133 11.74 -0.41 6.97
CA GLY A 133 12.79 -0.46 5.97
C GLY A 133 12.30 0.08 4.63
N ARG A 134 13.09 -0.11 3.58
CA ARG A 134 12.82 0.41 2.24
C ARG A 134 11.97 -0.53 1.39
N ALA A 135 11.17 0.05 0.52
CA ALA A 135 10.44 -0.64 -0.54
C ALA A 135 11.00 -0.29 -1.93
N GLY A 136 10.73 -1.15 -2.91
CA GLY A 136 11.10 -0.95 -4.31
C GLY A 136 10.30 0.16 -5.01
N MET A 137 10.22 0.06 -6.35
CA MET A 137 9.51 1.01 -7.21
C MET A 137 8.00 0.87 -7.09
N ARG A 138 7.26 1.92 -7.48
CA ARG A 138 5.79 1.93 -7.53
C ARG A 138 5.12 1.57 -6.21
N PHE A 139 5.73 1.96 -5.10
CA PHE A 139 5.11 1.82 -3.79
C PHE A 139 3.79 2.59 -3.74
N ALA A 140 2.71 1.97 -3.26
CA ALA A 140 1.37 2.56 -3.18
C ALA A 140 0.78 3.02 -4.52
N VAL A 141 1.18 2.39 -5.64
CA VAL A 141 0.56 2.65 -6.94
C VAL A 141 -0.92 2.34 -6.91
N ARG A 142 -1.77 3.28 -7.34
CA ARG A 142 -3.23 3.17 -7.29
C ARG A 142 -3.81 2.88 -5.90
N ASN A 143 -3.11 3.26 -4.83
CA ASN A 143 -3.70 3.24 -3.49
C ASN A 143 -4.94 4.16 -3.47
N SER A 144 -6.06 3.61 -3.01
CA SER A 144 -7.38 4.24 -2.98
C SER A 144 -7.91 4.44 -1.56
N GLY A 145 -7.17 4.05 -0.53
CA GLY A 145 -7.63 4.23 0.85
C GLY A 145 -6.83 3.54 1.96
N ALA A 146 -5.76 2.80 1.65
CA ALA A 146 -4.90 2.23 2.66
C ALA A 146 -3.96 3.27 3.28
N VAL A 147 -3.58 3.03 4.52
CA VAL A 147 -2.63 3.84 5.29
C VAL A 147 -1.29 3.12 5.36
N ALA A 148 -0.18 3.78 5.04
CA ALA A 148 1.12 3.14 4.99
C ALA A 148 2.25 3.98 5.61
N VAL A 149 3.19 3.32 6.27
CA VAL A 149 4.46 3.93 6.73
C VAL A 149 5.63 3.07 6.24
N VAL A 150 6.64 3.70 5.64
CA VAL A 150 7.82 3.06 5.05
C VAL A 150 9.07 3.91 5.24
N GLU A 151 10.25 3.31 5.41
CA GLU A 151 11.52 4.02 5.68
C GLU A 151 12.32 4.37 4.41
N GLY A 152 11.66 4.35 3.26
CA GLY A 152 12.21 4.78 1.97
C GLY A 152 11.59 4.02 0.80
N VAL A 153 11.55 4.65 -0.37
CA VAL A 153 10.87 4.11 -1.55
C VAL A 153 11.67 4.38 -2.82
N GLY A 154 11.58 3.45 -3.77
CA GLY A 154 12.09 3.66 -5.13
C GLY A 154 11.23 4.63 -5.96
N PRO A 155 11.59 4.82 -7.24
CA PRO A 155 10.83 5.67 -8.17
C PRO A 155 9.34 5.32 -8.30
N HIS A 156 8.54 6.31 -8.71
CA HIS A 156 7.10 6.21 -8.97
C HIS A 156 6.24 5.86 -7.74
N ALA A 157 6.71 6.18 -6.54
CA ALA A 157 5.87 6.01 -5.35
C ALA A 157 4.63 6.92 -5.42
N CYS A 158 3.50 6.42 -4.93
CA CYS A 158 2.17 7.04 -4.98
C CYS A 158 1.66 7.36 -6.40
N GLU A 159 2.22 6.72 -7.43
CA GLU A 159 1.74 6.88 -8.81
C GLU A 159 0.25 6.47 -8.92
N TYR A 160 -0.58 7.32 -9.53
CA TYR A 160 -2.04 7.12 -9.66
C TYR A 160 -2.79 6.90 -8.34
N MET A 161 -2.25 7.33 -7.20
CA MET A 161 -2.94 7.26 -5.91
C MET A 161 -4.20 8.15 -5.94
N THR A 162 -5.34 7.59 -5.50
CA THR A 162 -6.65 8.27 -5.49
C THR A 162 -7.24 8.39 -4.08
N GLY A 163 -6.57 7.86 -3.06
CA GLY A 163 -7.00 7.92 -1.67
C GLY A 163 -6.02 7.25 -0.72
N GLY A 164 -6.21 7.46 0.59
CA GLY A 164 -5.35 6.93 1.65
C GLY A 164 -4.26 7.91 2.10
N THR A 165 -3.40 7.43 3.00
CA THR A 165 -2.31 8.23 3.58
C THR A 165 -1.00 7.45 3.53
N VAL A 166 0.08 8.05 3.02
CA VAL A 166 1.41 7.42 2.97
C VAL A 166 2.43 8.29 3.70
N ALA A 167 3.17 7.74 4.66
CA ALA A 167 4.33 8.40 5.26
C ALA A 167 5.62 7.69 4.82
N VAL A 168 6.55 8.46 4.23
CA VAL A 168 7.90 8.01 3.89
C VAL A 168 8.88 8.72 4.80
N VAL A 169 9.53 7.95 5.69
CA VAL A 169 10.49 8.47 6.69
C VAL A 169 11.94 8.21 6.28
N GLY A 170 12.22 8.39 4.99
CA GLY A 170 13.52 8.14 4.39
C GLY A 170 13.57 8.53 2.91
N PRO A 171 14.58 8.09 2.15
CA PRO A 171 14.79 8.53 0.77
C PRO A 171 13.62 8.18 -0.15
N VAL A 172 13.30 9.10 -1.07
CA VAL A 172 12.31 8.91 -2.14
C VAL A 172 12.98 8.87 -3.50
N GLY A 173 12.51 7.98 -4.37
CA GLY A 173 12.92 7.93 -5.78
C GLY A 173 12.12 8.90 -6.67
N ALA A 174 12.61 9.10 -7.88
CA ALA A 174 12.05 10.05 -8.84
C ALA A 174 10.57 9.80 -9.19
N ASN A 175 9.91 10.86 -9.65
CA ASN A 175 8.53 10.86 -10.14
C ASN A 175 7.48 10.46 -9.09
N PHE A 176 7.71 10.86 -7.83
CA PHE A 176 6.78 10.66 -6.72
C PHE A 176 5.46 11.40 -6.99
N GLY A 177 4.32 10.72 -6.78
CA GLY A 177 2.99 11.31 -6.91
C GLY A 177 2.53 11.56 -8.34
N ALA A 178 3.18 10.99 -9.35
CA ALA A 178 2.75 11.15 -10.74
C ALA A 178 1.32 10.62 -10.96
N GLY A 179 0.44 11.46 -11.49
CA GLY A 179 -0.98 11.12 -11.68
C GLY A 179 -1.76 10.87 -10.39
N MET A 180 -1.22 11.24 -9.22
CA MET A 180 -1.94 11.19 -7.95
C MET A 180 -3.06 12.23 -7.96
N THR A 181 -4.30 11.78 -7.76
CA THR A 181 -5.52 12.61 -7.80
C THR A 181 -6.30 12.63 -6.49
N GLY A 182 -5.88 11.83 -5.50
CA GLY A 182 -6.51 11.80 -4.18
C GLY A 182 -5.60 11.23 -3.09
N GLY A 183 -5.97 11.47 -1.84
CA GLY A 183 -5.18 11.10 -0.67
C GLY A 183 -4.09 12.13 -0.35
N ARG A 184 -3.15 11.75 0.52
CA ARG A 184 -2.04 12.60 0.95
C ARG A 184 -0.80 11.78 1.29
N ALA A 185 0.37 12.40 1.20
CA ALA A 185 1.61 11.81 1.64
C ALA A 185 2.45 12.76 2.49
N TYR A 186 3.23 12.19 3.40
CA TYR A 186 4.24 12.87 4.19
C TYR A 186 5.61 12.33 3.79
N VAL A 187 6.54 13.21 3.44
CA VAL A 187 7.92 12.83 3.09
C VAL A 187 8.87 13.57 4.01
N HIS A 188 9.51 12.84 4.91
CA HIS A 188 10.58 13.37 5.76
C HIS A 188 11.86 13.51 4.92
N ASP A 189 12.37 14.74 4.83
CA ASP A 189 13.45 15.17 3.96
C ASP A 189 14.39 16.15 4.69
N PRO A 190 15.17 15.67 5.67
CA PRO A 190 16.08 16.50 6.47
C PRO A 190 17.24 17.06 5.64
N ASP A 191 17.57 16.41 4.52
CA ASP A 191 18.66 16.81 3.63
C ASP A 191 18.21 17.72 2.48
N GLY A 192 16.91 18.01 2.35
CA GLY A 192 16.37 18.83 1.26
C GLY A 192 16.50 18.23 -0.14
N ARG A 193 16.50 16.90 -0.25
CA ARG A 193 16.74 16.14 -1.49
C ARG A 193 15.46 15.58 -2.12
N ALA A 194 14.31 15.69 -1.48
CA ALA A 194 13.07 15.09 -1.98
C ALA A 194 12.44 15.92 -3.12
N VAL A 195 12.59 17.25 -3.11
CA VAL A 195 11.90 18.15 -4.06
C VAL A 195 12.12 17.76 -5.53
N PRO A 196 13.36 17.49 -6.01
CA PRO A 196 13.57 17.09 -7.40
C PRO A 196 12.91 15.76 -7.79
N ALA A 197 12.56 14.92 -6.81
CA ALA A 197 11.91 13.64 -7.03
C ALA A 197 10.38 13.76 -7.15
N ILE A 198 9.78 14.89 -6.73
CA ILE A 198 8.32 15.07 -6.70
C ILE A 198 7.80 15.51 -8.08
N ASN A 199 6.75 14.85 -8.57
CA ASN A 199 6.08 15.24 -9.81
C ASN A 199 5.14 16.44 -9.56
N THR A 200 5.68 17.64 -9.73
CA THR A 200 4.95 18.90 -9.51
C THR A 200 3.86 19.18 -10.55
N ALA A 201 3.72 18.36 -11.59
CA ALA A 201 2.60 18.46 -12.53
C ALA A 201 1.32 17.79 -11.99
N SER A 202 1.44 16.93 -10.98
CA SER A 202 0.30 16.20 -10.38
C SER A 202 0.02 16.59 -8.94
N VAL A 203 1.06 16.92 -8.17
CA VAL A 203 0.95 17.19 -6.73
C VAL A 203 1.60 18.51 -6.34
N ALA A 204 1.07 19.15 -5.29
CA ALA A 204 1.74 20.21 -4.57
C ALA A 204 2.53 19.61 -3.39
N ALA A 205 3.70 20.18 -3.09
CA ALA A 205 4.48 19.89 -1.90
C ALA A 205 4.65 21.17 -1.09
N ILE A 206 4.18 21.16 0.15
CA ILE A 206 4.35 22.27 1.10
C ILE A 206 5.07 21.77 2.35
N ARG A 207 5.90 22.61 2.97
CA ARG A 207 6.49 22.26 4.27
C ARG A 207 5.37 22.09 5.29
N LEU A 208 5.45 21.04 6.11
CA LEU A 208 4.45 20.77 7.13
C LEU A 208 4.43 21.88 8.20
N ALA A 209 5.57 22.48 8.54
CA ALA A 209 5.63 23.69 9.35
C ALA A 209 4.84 24.86 8.73
N ALA A 210 4.98 25.10 7.42
CA ALA A 210 4.19 26.13 6.75
C ALA A 210 2.69 25.81 6.74
N ALA A 211 2.33 24.53 6.57
CA ALA A 211 0.94 24.09 6.71
C ALA A 211 0.40 24.33 8.12
N LEU A 212 1.20 24.07 9.15
CA LEU A 212 0.87 24.30 10.55
C LEU A 212 0.57 25.79 10.83
N ASP A 213 1.36 26.68 10.26
CA ASP A 213 1.21 28.12 10.46
C ASP A 213 0.07 28.74 9.65
N GLN A 214 -0.15 28.25 8.42
CA GLN A 214 -0.96 28.95 7.41
C GLN A 214 -2.30 28.29 7.12
N ARG A 215 -2.48 27.00 7.42
CA ARG A 215 -3.72 26.25 7.12
C ARG A 215 -4.53 25.96 8.38
N PRO A 216 -5.87 26.03 8.31
CA PRO A 216 -6.73 25.68 9.42
C PRO A 216 -6.61 24.19 9.83
N ASP A 217 -6.26 23.30 8.92
CA ASP A 217 -6.08 21.87 9.18
C ASP A 217 -4.62 21.49 9.52
N GLY A 218 -3.69 22.46 9.62
CA GLY A 218 -2.27 22.19 9.80
C GLY A 218 -1.94 21.37 11.06
N ALA A 219 -2.60 21.69 12.18
CA ALA A 219 -2.45 20.94 13.44
C ALA A 219 -2.94 19.48 13.30
N GLU A 220 -4.00 19.24 12.53
CA GLU A 220 -4.50 17.90 12.26
C GLU A 220 -3.53 17.09 11.38
N ARG A 221 -2.86 17.74 10.41
CA ARG A 221 -1.85 17.09 9.57
C ARG A 221 -0.64 16.65 10.40
N LEU A 222 -0.17 17.51 11.31
CA LEU A 222 0.91 17.14 12.23
C LEU A 222 0.50 15.99 13.17
N ALA A 223 -0.70 16.06 13.75
CA ALA A 223 -1.22 15.01 14.63
C ALA A 223 -1.35 13.66 13.89
N GLU A 224 -1.81 13.68 12.63
CA GLU A 224 -1.86 12.48 11.81
C GLU A 224 -0.47 11.88 11.57
N LEU A 225 0.52 12.70 11.18
CA LEU A 225 1.89 12.21 10.99
C LEU A 225 2.43 11.58 12.28
N ARG A 226 2.26 12.24 13.43
CA ARG A 226 2.70 11.69 14.72
C ARG A 226 2.05 10.35 15.03
N LEU A 227 0.73 10.20 14.79
CA LEU A 227 0.03 8.93 14.98
C LEU A 227 0.56 7.82 14.05
N LEU A 228 0.93 8.16 12.81
CA LEU A 228 1.56 7.21 11.88
C LEU A 228 2.91 6.74 12.42
N LEU A 229 3.73 7.67 12.91
CA LEU A 229 5.04 7.37 13.49
C LEU A 229 4.91 6.55 14.78
N GLU A 230 3.99 6.88 15.68
CA GLU A 230 3.72 6.13 16.91
C GLU A 230 3.38 4.67 16.61
N ARG A 231 2.48 4.46 15.64
CA ARG A 231 2.12 3.10 15.20
C ARG A 231 3.28 2.38 14.55
N HIS A 232 4.12 3.10 13.80
CA HIS A 232 5.30 2.51 13.17
C HIS A 232 6.40 2.15 14.19
N ALA A 233 6.62 3.00 15.19
CA ALA A 233 7.51 2.73 16.32
C ALA A 233 7.02 1.52 17.14
N ALA A 234 5.71 1.42 17.37
CA ALA A 234 5.09 0.28 18.07
C ALA A 234 5.27 -1.07 17.35
N VAL A 235 5.60 -1.08 16.06
CA VAL A 235 5.95 -2.30 15.32
C VAL A 235 7.46 -2.51 15.16
N GLY A 236 8.28 -1.71 15.84
CA GLY A 236 9.73 -1.89 15.94
C GLY A 236 10.59 -0.92 15.12
N SER A 237 10.01 0.16 14.57
CA SER A 237 10.80 1.18 13.86
C SER A 237 11.55 2.10 14.83
N ALA A 238 12.88 1.97 14.89
CA ALA A 238 13.75 2.90 15.60
C ALA A 238 13.76 4.29 14.94
N THR A 239 13.67 4.34 13.60
CA THR A 239 13.58 5.57 12.81
C THR A 239 12.36 6.40 13.24
N ALA A 240 11.18 5.77 13.32
CA ALA A 240 9.96 6.47 13.74
C ALA A 240 10.00 6.91 15.21
N ALA A 241 10.61 6.10 16.09
CA ALA A 241 10.80 6.47 17.49
C ALA A 241 11.66 7.74 17.63
N ALA A 242 12.79 7.80 16.91
CA ALA A 242 13.66 8.97 16.90
C ALA A 242 12.95 10.23 16.35
N LEU A 243 12.17 10.08 15.28
CA LEU A 243 11.43 11.19 14.68
C LEU A 243 10.33 11.77 15.59
N LEU A 244 9.78 10.98 16.51
CA LEU A 244 8.78 11.47 17.48
C LEU A 244 9.37 12.43 18.52
N GLU A 245 10.68 12.31 18.76
CA GLU A 245 11.48 13.14 19.66
C GLU A 245 12.14 14.33 18.94
N ASP A 246 12.12 14.34 17.60
CA ASP A 246 12.74 15.39 16.80
C ASP A 246 11.88 16.67 16.76
N GLY A 247 12.43 17.76 17.29
CA GLY A 247 11.81 19.08 17.27
C GLY A 247 11.66 19.69 15.87
N ARG A 248 12.39 19.17 14.88
CA ARG A 248 12.34 19.62 13.48
C ARG A 248 11.42 18.80 12.60
N LEU A 249 10.67 17.85 13.16
CA LEU A 249 9.81 16.95 12.38
C LEU A 249 8.92 17.69 11.37
N ALA A 250 8.30 18.81 11.76
CA ALA A 250 7.45 19.61 10.88
C ALA A 250 8.24 20.41 9.83
N ASP A 251 9.41 20.93 10.20
CA ASP A 251 10.27 21.71 9.30
C ASP A 251 10.87 20.82 8.19
N ASP A 252 11.25 19.61 8.58
CA ASP A 252 11.92 18.66 7.70
C ASP A 252 10.94 17.74 6.97
N THR A 253 9.63 17.92 7.12
CA THR A 253 8.62 17.11 6.41
C THR A 253 7.87 17.90 5.36
N TRP A 254 7.72 17.31 4.18
CA TRP A 254 6.81 17.78 3.13
C TRP A 254 5.44 17.12 3.30
N LEU A 255 4.37 17.92 3.30
CA LEU A 255 3.01 17.49 3.04
C LEU A 255 2.77 17.56 1.53
N ILE A 256 2.43 16.42 0.94
CA ILE A 256 2.20 16.25 -0.50
C ILE A 256 0.74 15.89 -0.73
N GLU A 257 0.06 16.69 -1.53
CA GLU A 257 -1.36 16.53 -1.86
C GLU A 257 -1.59 16.76 -3.36
N PRO A 258 -2.61 16.14 -3.97
CA PRO A 258 -2.96 16.36 -5.37
C PRO A 258 -3.19 17.83 -5.66
N LEU A 259 -2.77 18.27 -6.85
CA LEU A 259 -3.24 19.55 -7.36
C LEU A 259 -4.77 19.50 -7.52
N PRO A 260 -5.47 20.63 -7.32
CA PRO A 260 -6.88 20.72 -7.64
C PRO A 260 -7.11 20.23 -9.08
N ALA A 261 -8.15 19.42 -9.28
CA ALA A 261 -8.53 19.03 -10.64
C ALA A 261 -8.73 20.32 -11.46
N PRO A 262 -8.19 20.39 -12.69
CA PRO A 262 -8.52 21.50 -13.57
C PRO A 262 -10.05 21.55 -13.71
N PRO A 263 -10.64 22.75 -13.80
CA PRO A 263 -12.07 22.88 -14.01
C PRO A 263 -12.46 22.01 -15.20
N ALA A 264 -13.51 21.19 -15.03
CA ALA A 264 -13.95 20.26 -16.06
C ALA A 264 -14.05 21.02 -17.38
N ALA A 265 -13.33 20.58 -18.41
CA ALA A 265 -13.51 21.09 -19.75
C ALA A 265 -15.00 20.97 -20.06
N THR A 266 -15.64 22.11 -20.35
CA THR A 266 -17.04 22.18 -20.74
C THR A 266 -17.31 21.06 -21.73
N SER A 267 -18.22 20.15 -21.37
CA SER A 267 -18.55 18.99 -22.18
C SER A 267 -18.77 19.44 -23.62
N MET A 268 -17.90 19.01 -24.53
CA MET A 268 -18.21 19.19 -25.94
C MET A 268 -19.56 18.51 -26.21
N PRO A 269 -20.51 19.19 -26.87
CA PRO A 269 -21.79 18.56 -27.17
C PRO A 269 -21.51 17.28 -27.95
N VAL A 270 -21.97 16.15 -27.41
CA VAL A 270 -21.93 14.86 -28.09
C VAL A 270 -22.77 15.03 -29.36
N ALA A 271 -22.13 14.93 -30.52
CA ALA A 271 -22.84 14.97 -31.79
C ALA A 271 -23.90 13.84 -31.79
N PRO A 272 -25.15 14.13 -32.18
CA PRO A 272 -26.18 13.10 -32.21
C PRO A 272 -25.77 11.97 -33.17
N PRO A 273 -26.15 10.71 -32.87
CA PRO A 273 -25.80 9.58 -33.70
C PRO A 273 -26.38 9.77 -35.11
N VAL A 274 -25.51 9.64 -36.12
CA VAL A 274 -25.92 9.61 -37.53
C VAL A 274 -26.73 8.34 -37.76
N ARG A 275 -28.04 8.47 -37.98
CA ARG A 275 -28.87 7.34 -38.43
C ARG A 275 -28.46 6.98 -39.85
N ALA A 276 -27.74 5.86 -40.01
CA ALA A 276 -27.53 5.25 -41.32
C ALA A 276 -28.90 4.79 -41.86
N ALA A 277 -29.33 5.36 -42.98
CA ALA A 277 -30.48 4.88 -43.71
C ALA A 277 -30.13 3.52 -44.33
N VAL A 278 -30.67 2.44 -43.77
CA VAL A 278 -30.63 1.11 -44.40
C VAL A 278 -31.69 1.13 -45.50
N GLN A 279 -31.27 1.26 -46.76
CA GLN A 279 -32.13 0.96 -47.91
C GLN A 279 -32.37 -0.56 -47.93
N ALA A 280 -33.62 -0.97 -47.72
CA ALA A 280 -34.06 -2.34 -47.94
C ALA A 280 -33.98 -2.64 -49.44
N GLY A 281 -33.13 -3.59 -49.81
CA GLY A 281 -33.10 -4.16 -51.16
C GLY A 281 -34.34 -5.04 -51.39
N GLU A 282 -35.11 -4.70 -52.41
CA GLU A 282 -36.19 -5.54 -52.92
C GLU A 282 -35.59 -6.80 -53.57
N SER A 283 -36.01 -7.96 -53.05
CA SER A 283 -35.79 -9.26 -53.68
C SER A 283 -37.04 -9.61 -54.48
N ALA A 284 -36.96 -9.51 -55.81
CA ALA A 284 -38.00 -10.01 -56.72
C ALA A 284 -37.47 -11.21 -57.52
N ALA A 285 -38.29 -12.25 -57.56
CA ALA A 285 -37.98 -13.61 -57.92
C ALA A 285 -37.71 -13.85 -59.42
N ILE A 286 -36.90 -14.88 -59.66
CA ILE A 286 -36.74 -15.58 -60.93
C ILE A 286 -38.04 -16.31 -61.28
N ARG A 287 -38.61 -16.01 -62.45
CA ARG A 287 -39.29 -16.95 -63.35
C ARG A 287 -38.98 -16.56 -64.79
#